data_AF-A0A395J7L1-F1
#
_entry.id   AF-A0A395J7L1-F1
#
_cell.length_a   1.000
_cell.length_b   1.000
_cell.length_c   1.000
_cell.angle_alpha   90.00
_cell.angle_beta   90.00
_cell.angle_gamma   90.00
#
_symmetry.space_group_name_H-M   'P 1'
#
loop_
_entity.id
_entity.type
_entity.pdbx_description
1 polymer ?
#
loop_
_entity_poly.entity_id
_entity_poly.type
_entity_poly.pdbx_seq_one_letter_code
_entity_poly.pdbx_strand_id
1 'polypeptide(L)'
;MDEWEREILDIHQNEKKVVQPEPNYFNVPQFAVPSFDNLQQAVTISAKRPFLDLNDPHLLLEELKFTSAAKRQRLGGNFRGNNIISKKLSKRFNISNDEAYDALKENHQSKVRAAIGNLTVEHSLPALRLQWPYYKVKLYVKDARALHRPTLRFNKWLDQPINFDKPGMRKKKEARTMSIAEVFKESKDLTLGDFYSTATLIEYSEEQPIVLSNFGMCNKIINYYRRKDADDQERPTPEDKIGDTTILLPEDKSPFANFGFVDPGETVRALHNEMYRTPIFKHQPKNTDFLCVRSTTGVHGTTWHLRNIDNLFVAGQQFPSIKIPTPHSRTVTNAAKNRVKMIAFRKIRRSATKSLKISDLTAHILDTNDMQNRAKLKEILTYDKNEKIKPEDVCMIDAMQVGLRNLTDAGLDSLTEKEEGDDITFADRPLEQKLTPWNTSKAFLDATSGKAMLQLHGDGDPSGCGLAVSMIQTSMKGGYIGAIQGPNATSAAAIAAERKANGGHTYNVKKQDELYNTAIRDIWEKQKSTLSDTKEHLSKRTGRGR
;
A
#
# COMPACT_ATOMS: atom_id res chain seq x y z
N MET A 1 40.96 -17.55 6.69
CA MET A 1 40.19 -17.75 5.45
C MET A 1 39.59 -19.12 5.55
N ASP A 2 38.30 -19.18 5.85
CA ASP A 2 37.55 -20.43 5.98
C ASP A 2 37.30 -21.04 4.59
N GLU A 3 37.19 -22.37 4.54
CA GLU A 3 36.93 -23.16 3.33
C GLU A 3 35.65 -22.73 2.60
N TRP A 4 34.73 -22.03 3.28
CA TRP A 4 33.53 -21.39 2.74
C TRP A 4 33.81 -20.15 1.86
N GLU A 5 34.91 -19.42 2.10
CA GLU A 5 35.27 -18.22 1.32
C GLU A 5 35.87 -18.57 -0.05
N ARG A 6 36.42 -19.79 -0.22
CA ARG A 6 37.04 -20.23 -1.48
C ARG A 6 36.01 -20.62 -2.54
N GLU A 7 34.86 -21.16 -2.15
CA GLU A 7 33.85 -21.66 -3.09
C GLU A 7 33.08 -20.53 -3.81
N ILE A 8 33.05 -19.32 -3.23
CA ILE A 8 32.40 -18.13 -3.84
C ILE A 8 33.34 -17.39 -4.80
N LEU A 9 34.66 -17.48 -4.62
CA LEU A 9 35.63 -16.61 -5.30
C LEU A 9 36.23 -17.20 -6.59
N ASP A 10 36.07 -18.50 -6.87
CA ASP A 10 36.85 -19.19 -7.91
C ASP A 10 36.19 -19.25 -9.31
N ILE A 11 35.00 -18.67 -9.51
CA ILE A 11 34.26 -18.78 -10.78
C ILE A 11 34.60 -17.66 -11.79
N HIS A 12 35.38 -16.64 -11.43
CA HIS A 12 35.58 -15.46 -12.30
C HIS A 12 37.03 -15.08 -12.63
N GLN A 13 37.97 -16.02 -12.55
CA GLN A 13 39.32 -15.80 -13.10
C GLN A 13 39.47 -16.51 -14.44
N ASN A 14 38.97 -15.91 -15.53
CA ASN A 14 39.57 -15.99 -16.87
C ASN A 14 38.76 -15.21 -17.91
N GLU A 15 38.93 -13.88 -17.97
CA GLU A 15 38.74 -13.14 -19.21
C GLU A 15 39.89 -12.13 -19.40
N LYS A 16 40.60 -12.28 -20.51
CA LYS A 16 41.77 -11.46 -20.88
C LYS A 16 41.32 -10.05 -21.29
N LYS A 17 41.89 -9.03 -20.64
CA LYS A 17 41.75 -7.61 -21.01
C LYS A 17 42.44 -7.32 -22.35
N VAL A 18 41.69 -6.80 -23.31
CA VAL A 18 42.22 -6.11 -24.50
C VAL A 18 42.36 -4.62 -24.16
N VAL A 19 43.56 -4.07 -24.27
CA VAL A 19 43.88 -2.66 -24.01
C VAL A 19 43.83 -1.90 -25.33
N GLN A 20 42.96 -0.89 -25.43
CA GLN A 20 42.96 0.12 -26.49
C GLN A 20 43.59 1.41 -25.94
N PRO A 21 44.49 2.10 -26.67
CA PRO A 21 45.09 3.34 -26.19
C PRO A 21 44.16 4.54 -26.37
N GLU A 22 44.08 5.40 -25.35
CA GLU A 22 43.29 6.64 -25.38
C GLU A 22 44.00 7.77 -26.13
N PRO A 23 43.29 8.60 -26.92
CA PRO A 23 43.86 9.78 -27.55
C PRO A 23 44.06 10.93 -26.55
N ASN A 24 45.19 11.62 -26.71
CA ASN A 24 45.68 12.68 -25.85
C ASN A 24 45.05 14.04 -26.21
N TYR A 25 44.05 14.50 -25.45
CA TYR A 25 43.39 15.80 -25.64
C TYR A 25 44.01 16.90 -24.77
N PHE A 26 45.29 17.21 -24.96
CA PHE A 26 45.87 18.47 -24.48
C PHE A 26 45.90 19.47 -25.63
N ASN A 27 44.82 20.24 -25.79
CA ASN A 27 44.82 21.66 -26.19
C ASN A 27 43.38 22.15 -26.43
N VAL A 28 42.79 22.79 -25.42
CA VAL A 28 41.63 23.67 -25.57
C VAL A 28 41.89 24.93 -24.72
N PRO A 29 41.71 26.14 -25.26
CA PRO A 29 41.95 27.39 -24.54
C PRO A 29 41.01 27.57 -23.34
N GLN A 30 41.57 27.94 -22.18
CA GLN A 30 40.81 28.28 -20.98
C GLN A 30 40.18 29.67 -21.12
N PHE A 31 38.84 29.73 -21.06
CA PHE A 31 38.13 30.96 -20.72
C PHE A 31 37.97 31.03 -19.19
N ALA A 32 38.35 32.15 -18.58
CA ALA A 32 38.16 32.37 -17.15
C ALA A 32 36.67 32.54 -16.84
N VAL A 33 36.06 31.49 -16.27
CA VAL A 33 34.72 31.58 -15.68
C VAL A 33 34.88 32.15 -14.27
N PRO A 34 34.12 33.19 -13.87
CA PRO A 34 34.14 33.67 -12.50
C PRO A 34 33.73 32.55 -11.53
N SER A 35 34.43 32.43 -10.41
CA SER A 35 34.10 31.48 -9.35
C SER A 35 32.70 31.76 -8.78
N PHE A 36 31.84 30.74 -8.82
CA PHE A 36 30.51 30.74 -8.18
C PHE A 36 30.57 30.27 -6.72
N ASP A 37 31.74 30.31 -6.09
CA ASP A 37 31.94 29.70 -4.76
C ASP A 37 31.41 30.56 -3.61
N ASN A 38 30.73 31.69 -3.88
CA ASN A 38 30.17 32.52 -2.82
C ASN A 38 28.81 33.18 -3.15
N LEU A 39 27.88 32.38 -3.68
CA LEU A 39 26.46 32.77 -3.87
C LEU A 39 25.79 33.27 -2.58
N GLN A 40 26.25 32.79 -1.42
CA GLN A 40 25.65 33.10 -0.13
C GLN A 40 25.89 34.56 0.30
N GLN A 41 27.06 35.14 0.00
CA GLN A 41 27.33 36.55 0.27
C GLN A 41 26.57 37.48 -0.68
N ALA A 42 26.46 37.12 -1.97
CA ALA A 42 25.72 37.90 -2.95
C ALA A 42 24.21 37.99 -2.62
N VAL A 43 23.60 36.87 -2.19
CA VAL A 43 22.19 36.82 -1.78
C VAL A 43 21.95 37.52 -0.43
N THR A 44 22.93 37.49 0.49
CA THR A 44 22.81 38.19 1.78
C THR A 44 22.78 39.71 1.63
N ILE A 45 23.39 40.24 0.58
CA ILE A 45 23.37 41.67 0.26
C ILE A 45 22.01 42.07 -0.34
N SER A 46 21.41 41.22 -1.20
CA SER A 46 20.09 41.51 -1.79
C SER A 46 18.90 41.27 -0.84
N ALA A 47 19.01 40.30 0.08
CA ALA A 47 17.91 39.88 0.96
C ALA A 47 17.65 40.82 2.15
N LYS A 48 18.54 41.77 2.46
CA LYS A 48 18.37 42.65 3.64
C LYS A 48 17.37 43.79 3.45
N ARG A 49 16.99 44.10 2.20
CA ARG A 49 15.94 45.09 1.89
C ARG A 49 15.20 44.66 0.63
N PRO A 50 13.96 44.13 0.72
CA PRO A 50 13.11 44.08 -0.46
C PRO A 50 12.82 45.53 -0.89
N PHE A 51 13.42 45.94 -2.01
CA PHE A 51 13.14 47.24 -2.63
C PHE A 51 12.05 47.02 -3.68
N LEU A 52 10.87 47.59 -3.44
CA LEU A 52 9.80 47.65 -4.42
C LEU A 52 10.02 48.93 -5.25
N ASP A 53 10.32 48.79 -6.53
CA ASP A 53 10.41 49.93 -7.42
C ASP A 53 9.01 50.43 -7.76
N LEU A 54 8.63 51.56 -7.17
CA LEU A 54 7.33 52.18 -7.39
C LEU A 54 7.19 52.82 -8.78
N ASN A 55 8.26 52.87 -9.57
CA ASN A 55 8.26 53.31 -10.96
C ASN A 55 8.22 52.15 -11.97
N ASP A 56 8.07 50.90 -11.53
CA ASP A 56 7.94 49.76 -12.43
C ASP A 56 6.60 49.82 -13.21
N PRO A 57 6.62 49.98 -14.55
CA PRO A 57 5.42 50.06 -15.38
C PRO A 57 4.61 48.75 -15.42
N HIS A 58 5.12 47.66 -14.84
CA HIS A 58 4.46 46.36 -14.75
C HIS A 58 4.03 45.98 -13.32
N LEU A 59 4.08 46.91 -12.37
CA LEU A 59 3.64 46.67 -11.01
C LEU A 59 2.10 46.59 -10.94
N LEU A 60 1.56 45.39 -10.69
CA LEU A 60 0.13 45.15 -10.51
C LEU A 60 -0.24 45.21 -9.02
N LEU A 61 -0.98 46.24 -8.60
CA LEU A 61 -1.47 46.41 -7.24
C LEU A 61 -3.01 46.26 -7.21
N GLU A 62 -3.52 45.36 -6.38
CA GLU A 62 -4.96 45.16 -6.15
C GLU A 62 -5.39 45.84 -4.84
N GLU A 63 -6.18 46.91 -4.91
CA GLU A 63 -6.72 47.60 -3.73
C GLU A 63 -7.92 46.85 -3.13
N LEU A 64 -7.72 46.12 -2.03
CA LEU A 64 -8.81 45.56 -1.24
C LEU A 64 -9.41 46.63 -0.30
N LYS A 65 -10.49 47.29 -0.74
CA LYS A 65 -11.26 48.22 0.09
C LYS A 65 -12.15 47.45 1.08
N PHE A 66 -11.68 47.28 2.31
CA PHE A 66 -12.51 46.80 3.42
C PHE A 66 -13.49 47.91 3.86
N THR A 67 -14.77 47.76 3.54
CA THR A 67 -15.84 48.63 4.06
C THR A 67 -16.34 48.06 5.39
N SER A 68 -16.12 48.81 6.48
CA SER A 68 -16.67 48.48 7.78
C SER A 68 -18.17 48.83 7.81
N ALA A 69 -19.02 47.80 7.83
CA ALA A 69 -20.47 47.99 7.94
C ALA A 69 -20.85 48.60 9.31
N ALA A 70 -21.62 49.69 9.27
CA ALA A 70 -22.10 50.40 10.45
C ALA A 70 -23.05 49.54 11.31
N LYS A 71 -22.85 49.56 12.63
CA LYS A 71 -23.75 48.98 13.64
C LYS A 71 -25.12 49.66 13.58
N ARG A 72 -26.19 48.94 13.22
CA ARG A 72 -27.58 49.40 13.38
C ARG A 72 -28.09 49.16 14.80
N GLN A 73 -28.70 50.20 15.38
CA GLN A 73 -29.48 50.18 16.62
C GLN A 73 -30.66 49.20 16.53
N ARG A 74 -30.90 48.44 17.60
CA ARG A 74 -32.13 47.63 17.78
C ARG A 74 -33.20 48.47 18.47
N LEU A 75 -34.30 48.79 17.78
CA LEU A 75 -35.57 49.16 18.41
C LEU A 75 -36.41 47.88 18.59
N GLY A 76 -36.53 47.44 19.84
CA GLY A 76 -37.41 46.35 20.22
C GLY A 76 -38.85 46.84 20.36
N GLY A 77 -39.78 46.20 19.66
CA GLY A 77 -41.21 46.40 19.83
C GLY A 77 -41.94 45.07 19.73
N ASN A 78 -42.43 44.57 20.86
CA ASN A 78 -43.28 43.38 20.94
C ASN A 78 -44.64 43.66 20.29
N PHE A 79 -44.97 42.97 19.19
CA PHE A 79 -46.33 42.89 18.68
C PHE A 79 -46.86 41.45 18.80
N ARG A 80 -47.74 41.23 19.78
CA ARG A 80 -48.63 40.07 19.83
C ARG A 80 -49.89 40.38 19.01
N GLY A 81 -50.14 39.63 17.94
CA GLY A 81 -51.40 39.72 17.18
C GLY A 81 -51.45 38.86 15.91
N ASN A 82 -52.37 37.88 15.91
CA ASN A 82 -52.94 37.05 14.83
C ASN A 82 -52.08 36.50 13.65
N ASN A 83 -52.12 35.17 13.55
CA ASN A 83 -51.19 34.22 12.93
C ASN A 83 -51.09 34.14 11.38
N ILE A 84 -51.66 35.06 10.60
CA ILE A 84 -51.64 34.93 9.12
C ILE A 84 -50.77 36.01 8.46
N ILE A 85 -50.78 37.23 8.99
CA ILE A 85 -50.01 38.34 8.43
C ILE A 85 -48.53 38.21 8.86
N SER A 86 -48.28 37.76 10.10
CA SER A 86 -46.94 37.47 10.63
C SER A 86 -46.15 36.49 9.75
N LYS A 87 -46.76 35.39 9.27
CA LYS A 87 -46.11 34.41 8.38
C LYS A 87 -45.77 34.96 7.00
N LYS A 88 -46.59 35.85 6.44
CA LYS A 88 -46.31 36.50 5.14
C LYS A 88 -45.26 37.61 5.27
N LEU A 89 -45.17 38.25 6.43
CA LEU A 89 -44.15 39.24 6.73
C LEU A 89 -42.81 38.57 7.05
N SER A 90 -42.81 37.48 7.83
CA SER A 90 -41.59 36.72 8.16
C SER A 90 -40.93 36.12 6.92
N LYS A 91 -41.70 35.62 5.94
CA LYS A 91 -41.16 35.17 4.65
C LYS A 91 -40.57 36.30 3.79
N ARG A 92 -41.13 37.51 3.87
CA ARG A 92 -40.63 38.67 3.09
C ARG A 92 -39.44 39.37 3.73
N PHE A 93 -39.30 39.28 5.06
CA PHE A 93 -38.21 39.87 5.83
C PHE A 93 -37.38 38.79 6.55
N ASN A 94 -37.26 37.59 5.97
CA ASN A 94 -36.32 36.55 6.43
C ASN A 94 -34.88 36.97 6.10
N ILE A 95 -34.42 38.02 6.78
CA ILE A 95 -33.11 38.65 6.57
C ILE A 95 -32.00 37.80 7.21
N SER A 96 -32.34 36.97 8.19
CA SER A 96 -31.38 36.09 8.88
C SER A 96 -30.96 34.89 8.03
N ASN A 97 -31.71 34.54 6.98
CA ASN A 97 -31.39 33.41 6.09
C ASN A 97 -31.20 32.08 6.85
N ASP A 98 -31.83 31.94 8.02
CA ASP A 98 -31.58 30.82 8.95
C ASP A 98 -31.89 29.47 8.30
N GLU A 99 -32.94 29.37 7.48
CA GLU A 99 -33.31 28.16 6.72
C GLU A 99 -32.24 27.79 5.66
N ALA A 100 -31.61 28.78 5.04
CA ALA A 100 -30.47 28.55 4.14
C ALA A 100 -29.18 28.21 4.91
N TYR A 101 -29.01 28.75 6.13
CA TYR A 101 -27.89 28.45 7.03
C TYR A 101 -28.03 27.05 7.66
N ASP A 102 -29.25 26.61 7.97
CA ASP A 102 -29.56 25.27 8.46
C ASP A 102 -29.44 24.24 7.33
N ALA A 103 -29.87 24.57 6.10
CA ALA A 103 -29.55 23.76 4.91
C ALA A 103 -28.04 23.69 4.60
N LEU A 104 -27.29 24.76 4.93
CA LEU A 104 -25.83 24.74 4.92
C LEU A 104 -25.26 23.88 6.05
N LYS A 105 -25.86 23.86 7.26
CA LYS A 105 -25.45 22.94 8.35
C LYS A 105 -25.74 21.48 8.02
N GLU A 106 -26.87 21.16 7.40
CA GLU A 106 -27.16 19.82 6.87
C GLU A 106 -26.13 19.44 5.78
N ASN A 107 -25.79 20.35 4.87
CA ASN A 107 -24.69 20.14 3.92
C ASN A 107 -23.31 20.04 4.60
N HIS A 108 -23.08 20.66 5.76
CA HIS A 108 -21.82 20.51 6.51
C HIS A 108 -21.76 19.20 7.33
N GLN A 109 -22.89 18.54 7.58
CA GLN A 109 -22.92 17.16 8.10
C GLN A 109 -22.49 16.14 7.04
N SER A 110 -22.54 16.48 5.75
CA SER A 110 -22.04 15.63 4.65
C SER A 110 -20.51 15.48 4.59
N LYS A 111 -19.76 16.04 5.54
CA LYS A 111 -18.38 15.59 5.80
C LYS A 111 -18.44 14.20 6.41
N VAL A 112 -18.69 13.22 5.55
CA VAL A 112 -18.60 11.80 5.84
C VAL A 112 -17.30 11.57 6.59
N ARG A 113 -17.40 11.29 7.90
CA ARG A 113 -16.21 11.13 8.72
C ARG A 113 -15.46 9.93 8.17
N ALA A 114 -14.19 10.12 7.86
CA ALA A 114 -13.26 9.01 7.76
C ALA A 114 -13.05 8.50 9.20
N ALA A 115 -13.97 7.69 9.70
CA ALA A 115 -13.95 7.21 11.09
C ALA A 115 -12.73 6.35 11.42
N ILE A 116 -12.05 5.86 10.40
CA ILE A 116 -10.83 5.08 10.57
C ILE A 116 -9.66 6.06 10.49
N GLY A 117 -9.33 6.67 11.63
CA GLY A 117 -8.02 7.29 11.81
C GLY A 117 -6.92 6.32 11.39
N ASN A 118 -5.79 6.83 10.90
CA ASN A 118 -4.63 6.01 10.53
C ASN A 118 -4.27 5.08 11.69
N LEU A 119 -4.70 3.83 11.60
CA LEU A 119 -4.44 2.84 12.64
C LEU A 119 -2.97 2.48 12.56
N THR A 120 -2.17 3.11 13.41
CA THR A 120 -0.75 2.81 13.49
C THR A 120 -0.58 1.38 13.95
N VAL A 121 0.28 0.64 13.24
CA VAL A 121 0.64 -0.73 13.60
C VAL A 121 2.06 -0.72 14.11
N GLU A 122 2.24 -1.15 15.36
CA GLU A 122 3.57 -1.35 15.91
C GLU A 122 4.12 -2.70 15.45
N HIS A 123 5.43 -2.76 15.21
CA HIS A 123 6.10 -3.95 14.71
C HIS A 123 7.11 -4.49 15.72
N SER A 124 7.48 -5.76 15.54
CA SER A 124 8.57 -6.34 16.31
C SER A 124 9.90 -5.64 16.04
N LEU A 125 10.84 -5.76 16.97
CA LEU A 125 12.15 -5.14 16.82
C LEU A 125 12.97 -5.71 15.64
N PRO A 126 12.93 -7.02 15.30
CA PRO A 126 13.55 -7.54 14.08
C PRO A 126 13.04 -6.86 12.79
N ALA A 127 11.74 -6.56 12.71
CA ALA A 127 11.15 -5.86 11.58
C ALA A 127 11.58 -4.39 11.52
N LEU A 128 11.50 -3.66 12.65
CA LEU A 128 11.98 -2.27 12.74
C LEU A 128 13.48 -2.13 12.44
N ARG A 129 14.25 -3.19 12.70
CA ARG A 129 15.68 -3.28 12.37
C ARG A 129 15.94 -3.76 10.94
N LEU A 130 14.93 -4.13 10.14
CA LEU A 130 15.13 -4.70 8.81
C LEU A 130 16.19 -5.82 8.87
N GLN A 131 16.01 -6.75 9.80
CA GLN A 131 17.03 -7.74 10.17
C GLN A 131 17.29 -8.74 9.03
N TRP A 132 18.55 -8.95 8.67
CA TRP A 132 18.97 -10.03 7.77
C TRP A 132 18.89 -11.39 8.52
N PRO A 133 18.49 -12.50 7.87
CA PRO A 133 18.20 -12.68 6.45
C PRO A 133 16.77 -12.34 6.00
N TYR A 134 15.92 -11.88 6.92
CA TYR A 134 14.49 -11.68 6.64
C TYR A 134 14.20 -10.51 5.70
N TYR A 135 14.99 -9.43 5.77
CA TYR A 135 14.86 -8.25 4.90
C TYR A 135 16.06 -8.17 3.95
N LYS A 136 15.91 -8.67 2.72
CA LYS A 136 16.96 -8.71 1.70
C LYS A 136 17.12 -7.34 1.02
N VAL A 137 18.30 -7.09 0.44
CA VAL A 137 18.62 -5.82 -0.26
C VAL A 137 18.02 -5.80 -1.66
N LYS A 138 18.15 -6.93 -2.34
CA LYS A 138 17.64 -7.20 -3.68
C LYS A 138 17.11 -8.63 -3.67
N LEU A 139 15.98 -8.85 -4.31
CA LEU A 139 15.50 -10.20 -4.57
C LEU A 139 16.24 -10.75 -5.79
N TYR A 140 16.88 -11.91 -5.62
CA TYR A 140 17.41 -12.65 -6.75
C TYR A 140 16.25 -13.26 -7.55
N VAL A 141 16.49 -13.63 -8.82
CA VAL A 141 15.48 -14.20 -9.71
C VAL A 141 14.67 -15.33 -9.06
N LYS A 142 15.34 -16.27 -8.38
CA LYS A 142 14.68 -17.38 -7.68
C LYS A 142 13.83 -16.91 -6.50
N ASP A 143 14.32 -15.93 -5.74
CA ASP A 143 13.61 -15.39 -4.59
C ASP A 143 12.39 -14.55 -5.01
N ALA A 144 12.48 -13.80 -6.11
CA ALA A 144 11.38 -13.01 -6.65
C ALA A 144 10.24 -13.92 -7.14
N ARG A 145 10.55 -15.02 -7.83
CA ARG A 145 9.54 -16.00 -8.29
C ARG A 145 8.87 -16.77 -7.16
N ALA A 146 9.58 -16.98 -6.05
CA ALA A 146 9.12 -17.76 -4.91
C ALA A 146 8.92 -16.89 -3.64
N LEU A 147 8.66 -15.58 -3.82
CA LEU A 147 8.45 -14.69 -2.69
C LEU A 147 7.24 -15.17 -1.87
N HIS A 148 7.39 -15.28 -0.55
CA HIS A 148 6.43 -15.90 0.37
C HIS A 148 6.09 -17.38 0.09
N ARG A 149 6.83 -18.06 -0.80
CA ARG A 149 6.71 -19.51 -1.09
C ARG A 149 8.06 -20.24 -0.96
N PRO A 150 8.71 -20.19 0.22
CA PRO A 150 10.02 -20.80 0.41
C PRO A 150 9.94 -22.33 0.27
N THR A 151 10.86 -22.92 -0.48
CA THR A 151 10.96 -24.39 -0.60
C THR A 151 11.65 -24.98 0.61
N LEU A 152 11.04 -26.01 1.20
CA LEU A 152 11.60 -26.72 2.34
C LEU A 152 12.74 -27.63 1.86
N ARG A 153 13.99 -27.26 2.18
CA ARG A 153 15.17 -28.07 1.84
C ARG A 153 15.46 -29.10 2.93
N PHE A 154 15.56 -30.37 2.54
CA PHE A 154 15.82 -31.52 3.41
C PHE A 154 17.19 -32.16 3.22
N ASN A 155 18.03 -31.64 2.32
CA ASN A 155 19.27 -32.32 1.90
C ASN A 155 20.22 -32.68 3.06
N LYS A 156 20.16 -31.97 4.21
CA LYS A 156 20.96 -32.26 5.41
C LYS A 156 20.36 -33.32 6.34
N TRP A 157 19.13 -33.76 6.09
CA TRP A 157 18.34 -34.65 6.94
C TRP A 157 17.75 -35.85 6.17
N LEU A 158 18.30 -36.16 4.99
CA LEU A 158 17.95 -37.43 4.33
C LEU A 158 18.30 -38.58 5.28
N ASP A 159 17.37 -39.53 5.39
CA ASP A 159 17.50 -40.76 6.20
C ASP A 159 17.72 -40.52 7.71
N GLN A 160 17.47 -39.31 8.22
CA GLN A 160 17.54 -39.02 9.65
C GLN A 160 16.13 -38.94 10.28
N PRO A 161 15.90 -39.63 11.43
CA PRO A 161 14.64 -39.49 12.14
C PRO A 161 14.50 -38.06 12.70
N ILE A 162 13.36 -37.43 12.43
CA ILE A 162 13.01 -36.11 12.98
C ILE A 162 12.30 -36.32 14.32
N ASN A 163 12.90 -35.82 15.39
CA ASN A 163 12.30 -35.80 16.73
C ASN A 163 11.66 -34.44 16.99
N PHE A 164 10.47 -34.44 17.59
CA PHE A 164 9.76 -33.21 17.97
C PHE A 164 10.03 -32.85 19.43
N ASP A 165 10.48 -31.62 19.64
CA ASP A 165 10.76 -31.05 20.94
C ASP A 165 9.49 -30.57 21.63
N LYS A 166 9.53 -30.57 22.97
CA LYS A 166 8.44 -30.01 23.78
C LYS A 166 8.37 -28.49 23.59
N PRO A 167 7.15 -27.89 23.52
CA PRO A 167 7.02 -26.45 23.36
C PRO A 167 7.73 -25.64 24.45
N GLY A 168 8.34 -24.52 24.05
CA GLY A 168 8.98 -23.58 24.97
C GLY A 168 7.99 -22.91 25.91
N MET A 169 8.40 -22.62 27.16
CA MET A 169 7.54 -21.98 28.16
C MET A 169 7.92 -20.51 28.34
N ARG A 170 7.04 -19.59 27.91
CA ARG A 170 7.22 -18.13 28.10
C ARG A 170 6.17 -17.54 29.04
N LYS A 171 6.57 -16.72 30.02
CA LYS A 171 5.63 -16.14 31.01
C LYS A 171 4.69 -15.11 30.38
N LYS A 172 3.39 -15.43 30.31
CA LYS A 172 2.34 -14.57 29.71
C LYS A 172 2.10 -13.24 30.44
N LYS A 173 2.33 -13.16 31.75
CA LYS A 173 2.03 -11.96 32.56
C LYS A 173 2.94 -10.77 32.22
N GLU A 174 4.22 -11.04 31.93
CA GLU A 174 5.22 -10.00 31.63
C GLU A 174 5.00 -9.37 30.24
N ALA A 175 4.45 -10.13 29.29
CA ALA A 175 4.21 -9.67 27.92
C ALA A 175 3.02 -8.71 27.76
N ARG A 176 2.09 -8.66 28.73
CA ARG A 176 0.86 -7.83 28.61
C ARG A 176 1.07 -6.35 28.88
N THR A 177 2.14 -5.99 29.60
CA THR A 177 2.42 -4.61 30.02
C THR A 177 3.50 -3.94 29.18
N MET A 178 4.14 -4.69 28.27
CA MET A 178 5.26 -4.23 27.46
C MET A 178 4.78 -3.81 26.06
N SER A 179 5.53 -2.91 25.41
CA SER A 179 5.28 -2.58 24.00
C SER A 179 5.57 -3.77 23.09
N ILE A 180 5.00 -3.79 21.88
CA ILE A 180 5.19 -4.91 20.93
C ILE A 180 6.68 -5.11 20.61
N ALA A 181 7.44 -4.03 20.45
CA ALA A 181 8.87 -4.08 20.18
C ALA A 181 9.70 -4.65 21.34
N GLU A 182 9.25 -4.49 22.58
CA GLU A 182 9.89 -5.06 23.77
C GLU A 182 9.51 -6.53 23.96
N VAL A 183 8.25 -6.89 23.68
CA VAL A 183 7.78 -8.28 23.71
C VAL A 183 8.49 -9.12 22.63
N PHE A 184 8.69 -8.57 21.44
CA PHE A 184 9.32 -9.26 20.32
C PHE A 184 10.65 -8.59 19.97
N LYS A 185 11.63 -8.73 20.87
CA LYS A 185 12.93 -8.08 20.79
C LYS A 185 13.90 -8.84 19.87
N GLU A 186 13.86 -10.17 19.94
CA GLU A 186 14.71 -11.08 19.20
C GLU A 186 13.91 -11.97 18.24
N SER A 187 14.56 -12.53 17.22
CA SER A 187 13.88 -13.42 16.27
C SER A 187 13.34 -14.69 16.91
N LYS A 188 13.95 -15.16 18.02
CA LYS A 188 13.45 -16.30 18.79
C LYS A 188 12.09 -16.03 19.44
N ASP A 189 11.79 -14.78 19.75
CA ASP A 189 10.54 -14.38 20.41
C ASP A 189 9.32 -14.50 19.47
N LEU A 190 9.58 -14.57 18.16
CA LEU A 190 8.58 -14.74 17.09
C LEU A 190 8.35 -16.21 16.73
N THR A 191 8.84 -17.15 17.55
CA THR A 191 8.70 -18.59 17.31
C THR A 191 7.26 -19.06 17.55
N LEU A 192 6.80 -20.00 16.72
CA LEU A 192 5.59 -20.79 16.99
C LEU A 192 5.88 -22.05 17.81
N GLY A 193 7.14 -22.26 18.23
CA GLY A 193 7.52 -23.37 19.12
C GLY A 193 7.10 -23.19 20.58
N ASP A 194 6.62 -22.00 20.97
CA ASP A 194 6.29 -21.70 22.38
C ASP A 194 4.85 -22.05 22.73
N PHE A 195 4.62 -22.67 23.89
CA PHE A 195 3.30 -23.14 24.36
C PHE A 195 2.19 -22.07 24.29
N TYR A 196 2.51 -20.81 24.61
CA TYR A 196 1.53 -19.71 24.63
C TYR A 196 1.37 -18.97 23.30
N SER A 197 2.15 -19.32 22.28
CA SER A 197 1.94 -18.75 20.94
C SER A 197 0.70 -19.38 20.32
N THR A 198 -0.15 -18.55 19.71
CA THR A 198 -1.37 -19.00 19.03
C THR A 198 -1.09 -19.13 17.53
N ALA A 199 -1.28 -20.33 16.98
CA ALA A 199 -1.10 -20.61 15.56
C ALA A 199 -2.33 -20.17 14.77
N THR A 200 -2.35 -18.89 14.40
CA THR A 200 -3.37 -18.32 13.51
C THR A 200 -2.86 -18.30 12.07
N LEU A 201 -3.48 -19.09 11.20
CA LEU A 201 -3.20 -19.14 9.77
C LEU A 201 -4.19 -18.28 9.01
N ILE A 202 -3.68 -17.49 8.08
CA ILE A 202 -4.46 -16.69 7.14
C ILE A 202 -4.05 -17.13 5.74
N GLU A 203 -4.93 -17.84 5.06
CA GLU A 203 -4.77 -18.31 3.70
C GLU A 203 -5.33 -17.25 2.75
N TYR A 204 -4.52 -16.76 1.81
CA TYR A 204 -4.97 -15.75 0.85
C TYR A 204 -5.64 -16.43 -0.35
N SER A 205 -6.84 -15.96 -0.72
CA SER A 205 -7.54 -16.46 -1.91
C SER A 205 -6.87 -16.02 -3.22
N GLU A 206 -6.17 -14.89 -3.20
CA GLU A 206 -5.43 -14.39 -4.36
C GLU A 206 -4.14 -15.21 -4.54
N GLU A 207 -3.90 -15.70 -5.77
CA GLU A 207 -2.64 -16.39 -6.09
C GLU A 207 -1.45 -15.45 -5.88
N GLN A 208 -1.55 -14.19 -6.27
CA GLN A 208 -0.50 -13.21 -6.02
C GLN A 208 -1.09 -11.96 -5.38
N PRO A 209 -1.20 -11.93 -4.04
CA PRO A 209 -1.63 -10.73 -3.35
C PRO A 209 -0.68 -9.56 -3.68
N ILE A 210 -1.21 -8.35 -3.79
CA ILE A 210 -0.45 -7.16 -4.23
C ILE A 210 0.79 -6.97 -3.34
N VAL A 211 0.61 -7.12 -2.03
CA VAL A 211 1.72 -7.04 -1.08
C VAL A 211 1.43 -7.82 0.20
N LEU A 212 2.48 -8.37 0.81
CA LEU A 212 2.38 -9.17 2.03
C LEU A 212 3.32 -8.64 3.10
N SER A 213 2.99 -8.96 4.36
CA SER A 213 3.83 -8.62 5.51
C SER A 213 5.06 -9.54 5.56
N ASN A 214 6.23 -8.94 5.77
CA ASN A 214 7.48 -9.67 6.00
C ASN A 214 7.62 -10.11 7.47
N PHE A 215 8.65 -10.90 7.76
CA PHE A 215 8.91 -11.45 9.09
C PHE A 215 8.93 -10.36 10.17
N GLY A 216 8.15 -10.58 11.24
CA GLY A 216 8.08 -9.69 12.38
C GLY A 216 7.24 -8.42 12.17
N MET A 217 6.66 -8.20 10.99
CA MET A 217 5.62 -7.20 10.82
C MET A 217 4.33 -7.68 11.46
N CYS A 218 3.58 -6.75 12.02
CA CYS A 218 2.32 -7.03 12.68
C CYS A 218 1.15 -6.71 11.76
N ASN A 219 0.04 -7.39 12.01
CA ASN A 219 -1.26 -7.13 11.40
C ASN A 219 -2.28 -7.05 12.53
N LYS A 220 -3.30 -6.19 12.36
CA LYS A 220 -4.43 -6.09 13.29
C LYS A 220 -5.64 -6.80 12.68
N ILE A 221 -6.29 -7.65 13.46
CA ILE A 221 -7.61 -8.21 13.11
C ILE A 221 -8.65 -7.30 13.74
N ILE A 222 -9.55 -6.76 12.93
CA ILE A 222 -10.57 -5.79 13.36
C ILE A 222 -11.94 -6.31 12.97
N ASN A 223 -12.87 -6.29 13.92
CA ASN A 223 -14.27 -6.58 13.71
C ASN A 223 -15.00 -5.25 13.56
N TYR A 224 -15.33 -4.87 12.33
CA TYR A 224 -16.09 -3.65 12.04
C TYR A 224 -17.58 -3.94 12.20
N TYR A 225 -18.20 -3.34 13.20
CA TYR A 225 -19.65 -3.38 13.39
C TYR A 225 -20.25 -2.02 13.03
N ARG A 226 -21.20 -1.98 12.10
CA ARG A 226 -21.95 -0.75 11.81
C ARG A 226 -23.23 -0.73 12.62
N ARG A 227 -23.45 0.36 13.37
CA ARG A 227 -24.69 0.58 14.12
C ARG A 227 -25.90 0.56 13.19
N LYS A 228 -27.01 0.01 13.66
CA LYS A 228 -28.30 0.04 12.94
C LYS A 228 -28.78 1.46 12.80
N ASP A 229 -28.84 2.17 13.92
CA ASP A 229 -29.33 3.54 14.05
C ASP A 229 -28.48 4.31 15.08
N ALA A 230 -28.73 5.61 15.26
CA ALA A 230 -28.03 6.45 16.23
C ALA A 230 -28.15 5.95 17.68
N ASP A 231 -29.28 5.29 18.00
CA ASP A 231 -29.61 4.77 19.33
C ASP A 231 -29.00 3.39 19.62
N ASP A 232 -28.42 2.74 18.61
CA ASP A 232 -27.80 1.42 18.77
C ASP A 232 -26.54 1.49 19.65
N GLN A 233 -26.60 0.88 20.83
CA GLN A 233 -25.48 0.75 21.77
C GLN A 233 -24.86 -0.65 21.76
N GLU A 234 -25.23 -1.50 20.80
CA GLU A 234 -24.69 -2.85 20.68
C GLU A 234 -23.19 -2.79 20.38
N ARG A 235 -22.44 -3.65 21.08
CA ARG A 235 -21.01 -3.88 20.82
C ARG A 235 -20.77 -5.39 20.72
N PRO A 236 -20.99 -5.99 19.54
CA PRO A 236 -20.84 -7.42 19.35
C PRO A 236 -19.42 -7.83 19.71
N THR A 237 -19.28 -8.84 20.56
CA THR A 237 -18.00 -9.46 20.85
C THR A 237 -17.96 -10.80 20.12
N PRO A 238 -16.94 -11.07 19.28
CA PRO A 238 -16.87 -12.35 18.59
C PRO A 238 -16.75 -13.53 19.56
N GLU A 239 -17.37 -14.65 19.23
CA GLU A 239 -17.35 -15.88 20.02
C GLU A 239 -15.92 -16.40 20.27
N ASP A 240 -15.07 -16.32 19.24
CA ASP A 240 -13.67 -16.73 19.27
C ASP A 240 -12.75 -15.73 20.01
N LYS A 241 -13.27 -14.55 20.39
CA LYS A 241 -12.54 -13.46 21.05
C LYS A 241 -11.31 -12.98 20.27
N ILE A 242 -11.33 -13.14 18.93
CA ILE A 242 -10.24 -12.72 18.05
C ILE A 242 -10.57 -11.38 17.40
N GLY A 243 -9.64 -10.45 17.54
CA GLY A 243 -9.69 -9.13 16.92
C GLY A 243 -10.44 -8.10 17.75
N ASP A 244 -10.05 -6.84 17.55
CA ASP A 244 -10.64 -5.71 18.26
C ASP A 244 -11.93 -5.26 17.57
N THR A 245 -12.98 -4.98 18.34
CA THR A 245 -14.25 -4.50 17.80
C THR A 245 -14.23 -2.98 17.68
N THR A 246 -14.36 -2.50 16.44
CA THR A 246 -14.46 -1.09 16.06
C THR A 246 -15.88 -0.79 15.61
N ILE A 247 -16.52 0.18 16.24
CA ILE A 247 -17.89 0.58 15.95
C ILE A 247 -17.86 1.67 14.87
N LEU A 248 -18.66 1.48 13.82
CA LEU A 248 -18.93 2.43 12.75
C LEU A 248 -20.30 3.05 12.97
N LEU A 249 -20.40 4.37 12.84
CA LEU A 249 -21.67 5.08 12.78
C LEU A 249 -22.37 4.81 11.43
N PRO A 250 -23.70 5.00 11.34
CA PRO A 250 -24.43 4.83 10.09
C PRO A 250 -23.89 5.72 8.95
N GLU A 251 -23.42 6.93 9.27
CA GLU A 251 -22.85 7.86 8.29
C GLU A 251 -21.37 7.59 7.95
N ASP A 252 -20.68 6.70 8.66
CA ASP A 252 -19.24 6.50 8.47
C ASP A 252 -18.94 5.75 7.16
N LYS A 253 -17.86 6.15 6.48
CA LYS A 253 -17.39 5.41 5.30
C LYS A 253 -17.03 3.97 5.65
N SER A 254 -17.25 3.09 4.67
CA SER A 254 -16.81 1.70 4.79
C SER A 254 -15.28 1.61 4.97
N PRO A 255 -14.79 0.68 5.80
CA PRO A 255 -13.37 0.34 5.90
C PRO A 255 -12.77 -0.17 4.58
N PHE A 256 -13.59 -0.64 3.65
CA PHE A 256 -13.20 -1.22 2.38
C PHE A 256 -13.36 -0.22 1.21
N ALA A 257 -13.09 1.06 1.49
CA ALA A 257 -13.21 2.15 0.52
C ALA A 257 -14.62 2.20 -0.11
N ASN A 258 -14.71 2.40 -1.43
CA ASN A 258 -15.97 2.38 -2.17
C ASN A 258 -16.28 0.98 -2.75
N PHE A 259 -15.49 -0.04 -2.39
CA PHE A 259 -15.51 -1.36 -3.04
C PHE A 259 -15.96 -2.51 -2.15
N GLY A 260 -16.21 -2.25 -0.86
CA GLY A 260 -16.80 -3.21 0.06
C GLY A 260 -17.67 -2.51 1.09
N PHE A 261 -18.53 -3.27 1.76
CA PHE A 261 -19.60 -2.73 2.59
C PHE A 261 -19.67 -3.40 3.95
N VAL A 262 -20.20 -2.67 4.93
CA VAL A 262 -20.56 -3.17 6.26
C VAL A 262 -21.96 -2.64 6.51
N ASP A 263 -23.00 -3.44 6.31
CA ASP A 263 -24.37 -2.95 6.42
C ASP A 263 -24.76 -2.60 7.87
N PRO A 264 -25.78 -1.75 8.07
CA PRO A 264 -26.29 -1.47 9.41
C PRO A 264 -26.70 -2.76 10.14
N GLY A 265 -26.15 -2.98 11.34
CA GLY A 265 -26.31 -4.20 12.13
C GLY A 265 -25.39 -5.35 11.72
N GLU A 266 -24.53 -5.17 10.72
CA GLU A 266 -23.59 -6.18 10.26
C GLU A 266 -22.23 -6.04 10.93
N THR A 267 -21.57 -7.18 11.17
CA THR A 267 -20.15 -7.23 11.54
C THR A 267 -19.32 -7.85 10.42
N VAL A 268 -18.33 -7.13 9.90
CA VAL A 268 -17.36 -7.66 8.93
C VAL A 268 -15.97 -7.65 9.56
N ARG A 269 -15.30 -8.81 9.52
CA ARG A 269 -13.94 -8.97 10.02
C ARG A 269 -12.93 -8.66 8.93
N ALA A 270 -11.88 -7.92 9.27
CA ALA A 270 -10.82 -7.53 8.35
C ALA A 270 -9.43 -7.75 8.96
N LEU A 271 -8.48 -8.07 8.09
CA LEU A 271 -7.06 -7.91 8.37
C LEU A 271 -6.63 -6.51 7.93
N HIS A 272 -5.96 -5.77 8.82
CA HIS A 272 -5.56 -4.40 8.60
C HIS A 272 -4.07 -4.20 8.93
N ASN A 273 -3.35 -3.55 8.01
CA ASN A 273 -2.02 -2.97 8.24
C ASN A 273 -1.88 -1.63 7.49
N GLU A 274 -0.70 -0.99 7.52
CA GLU A 274 -0.47 0.27 6.79
C GLU A 274 -0.52 0.10 5.26
N MET A 275 -0.30 -1.12 4.76
CA MET A 275 -0.11 -1.41 3.33
C MET A 275 -1.43 -1.74 2.62
N TYR A 276 -2.31 -2.52 3.24
CA TYR A 276 -3.56 -3.00 2.67
C TYR A 276 -4.59 -3.35 3.75
N ARG A 277 -5.83 -3.55 3.30
CA ARG A 277 -6.92 -4.12 4.08
C ARG A 277 -7.56 -5.25 3.29
N THR A 278 -7.98 -6.32 3.95
CA THR A 278 -8.69 -7.43 3.29
C THR A 278 -9.76 -8.00 4.23
N PRO A 279 -10.97 -8.33 3.75
CA PRO A 279 -11.93 -9.08 4.55
C PRO A 279 -11.39 -10.48 4.85
N ILE A 280 -11.64 -10.98 6.06
CA ILE A 280 -11.23 -12.33 6.44
C ILE A 280 -12.41 -13.14 6.98
N PHE A 281 -12.43 -14.42 6.62
CA PHE A 281 -13.52 -15.35 6.90
C PHE A 281 -13.00 -16.49 7.75
N LYS A 282 -13.64 -16.75 8.90
CA LYS A 282 -13.22 -17.79 9.83
C LYS A 282 -13.61 -19.16 9.28
N HIS A 283 -12.67 -20.11 9.31
CA HIS A 283 -12.90 -21.52 9.00
C HIS A 283 -12.39 -22.41 10.13
N GLN A 284 -12.86 -23.65 10.14
CA GLN A 284 -12.37 -24.66 11.09
C GLN A 284 -11.25 -25.48 10.43
N PRO A 285 -10.07 -25.62 11.08
CA PRO A 285 -9.01 -26.46 10.57
C PRO A 285 -9.46 -27.93 10.58
N LYS A 286 -9.00 -28.72 9.60
CA LYS A 286 -9.27 -30.16 9.56
C LYS A 286 -8.44 -30.86 10.64
N ASN A 287 -9.02 -31.87 11.29
CA ASN A 287 -8.33 -32.67 12.33
C ASN A 287 -7.16 -33.52 11.80
N THR A 288 -7.00 -33.58 10.47
CA THR A 288 -5.88 -34.24 9.78
C THR A 288 -4.67 -33.35 9.62
N ASP A 289 -4.84 -32.03 9.77
CA ASP A 289 -3.86 -31.05 9.36
C ASP A 289 -3.14 -30.49 10.59
N PHE A 290 -1.81 -30.62 10.60
CA PHE A 290 -0.95 -30.18 11.69
C PHE A 290 0.10 -29.21 11.17
N LEU A 291 0.50 -28.28 12.04
CA LEU A 291 1.59 -27.35 11.76
C LEU A 291 2.92 -27.95 12.23
N CYS A 292 3.77 -28.29 11.26
CA CYS A 292 5.16 -28.68 11.51
C CYS A 292 6.08 -27.45 11.47
N VAL A 293 6.65 -27.08 12.62
CA VAL A 293 7.50 -25.90 12.78
C VAL A 293 8.96 -26.31 12.87
N ARG A 294 9.75 -25.94 11.86
CA ARG A 294 11.21 -26.06 11.89
C ARG A 294 11.85 -24.72 12.22
N SER A 295 12.58 -24.64 13.32
CA SER A 295 13.38 -23.48 13.67
C SER A 295 14.86 -23.82 13.58
N THR A 296 15.62 -23.02 12.81
CA THR A 296 17.08 -23.16 12.74
C THR A 296 17.69 -21.85 13.21
N THR A 297 18.39 -21.90 14.33
CA THR A 297 19.16 -20.75 14.84
C THR A 297 20.64 -21.03 14.67
N GLY A 298 21.42 -19.99 14.35
CA GLY A 298 22.88 -20.12 14.24
C GLY A 298 23.58 -20.47 15.56
N VAL A 299 22.87 -20.43 16.68
CA VAL A 299 23.42 -20.64 18.04
C VAL A 299 22.97 -21.99 18.63
N HIS A 300 21.69 -22.35 18.50
CA HIS A 300 21.10 -23.52 19.16
C HIS A 300 20.75 -24.67 18.20
N GLY A 301 21.27 -24.63 16.96
CA GLY A 301 21.02 -25.66 15.96
C GLY A 301 19.60 -25.63 15.40
N THR A 302 19.12 -26.80 14.94
CA THR A 302 17.77 -26.97 14.37
C THR A 302 16.87 -27.73 15.34
N THR A 303 15.69 -27.18 15.61
CA THR A 303 14.65 -27.79 16.44
C THR A 303 13.35 -27.92 15.66
N TRP A 304 12.55 -28.92 16.02
CA TRP A 304 11.29 -29.25 15.35
C TRP A 304 10.18 -29.29 16.39
N HIS A 305 9.03 -28.71 16.06
CA HIS A 305 7.84 -28.74 16.92
C HIS A 305 6.62 -29.12 16.07
N LEU A 306 5.70 -29.88 16.66
CA LEU A 306 4.43 -30.24 16.03
C LEU A 306 3.29 -29.61 16.82
N ARG A 307 2.35 -28.96 16.13
CA ARG A 307 1.26 -28.22 16.76
C ARG A 307 -0.06 -28.34 16.00
N ASN A 308 -1.15 -28.19 16.75
CA ASN A 308 -2.47 -27.96 16.15
C ASN A 308 -2.56 -26.54 15.60
N ILE A 309 -3.43 -26.37 14.60
CA ILE A 309 -3.80 -25.06 14.08
C ILE A 309 -4.91 -24.51 14.98
N ASP A 310 -4.66 -23.40 15.67
CA ASP A 310 -5.65 -22.83 16.60
C ASP A 310 -6.75 -22.10 15.84
N ASN A 311 -6.36 -21.37 14.77
CA ASN A 311 -7.27 -20.55 14.00
C ASN A 311 -6.92 -20.61 12.52
N LEU A 312 -7.94 -20.82 11.68
CA LEU A 312 -7.83 -20.71 10.23
C LEU A 312 -8.75 -19.59 9.74
N PHE A 313 -8.19 -18.72 8.90
CA PHE A 313 -8.91 -17.68 8.19
C PHE A 313 -8.60 -17.74 6.71
N VAL A 314 -9.59 -17.46 5.88
CA VAL A 314 -9.41 -17.18 4.46
C VAL A 314 -9.47 -15.67 4.27
N ALA A 315 -8.44 -15.08 3.68
CA ALA A 315 -8.43 -13.68 3.29
C ALA A 315 -8.97 -13.53 1.87
N GLY A 316 -9.92 -12.62 1.70
CA GLY A 316 -10.44 -12.23 0.39
C GLY A 316 -9.48 -11.29 -0.34
N GLN A 317 -10.02 -10.56 -1.31
CA GLN A 317 -9.22 -9.66 -2.13
C GLN A 317 -8.58 -8.54 -1.31
N GLN A 318 -7.30 -8.26 -1.55
CA GLN A 318 -6.60 -7.15 -0.91
C GLN A 318 -7.00 -5.80 -1.52
N PHE A 319 -7.34 -4.85 -0.66
CA PHE A 319 -7.51 -3.44 -1.00
C PHE A 319 -6.29 -2.63 -0.58
N PRO A 320 -5.46 -2.15 -1.53
CA PRO A 320 -4.24 -1.44 -1.22
C PRO A 320 -4.53 -0.09 -0.57
N SER A 321 -3.80 0.21 0.51
CA SER A 321 -3.85 1.51 1.22
C SER A 321 -2.71 2.43 0.81
N ILE A 322 -1.63 1.89 0.25
CA ILE A 322 -0.46 2.62 -0.24
C ILE A 322 -0.17 2.22 -1.69
N LYS A 323 0.26 3.19 -2.50
CA LYS A 323 0.67 2.95 -3.89
C LYS A 323 2.00 2.19 -3.92
N ILE A 324 2.07 1.11 -4.69
CA ILE A 324 3.32 0.43 -4.98
C ILE A 324 4.19 1.34 -5.88
N PRO A 325 5.47 1.57 -5.55
CA PRO A 325 6.33 2.42 -6.35
C PRO A 325 6.59 1.83 -7.73
N THR A 326 6.85 2.69 -8.71
CA THR A 326 7.33 2.26 -10.04
C THR A 326 8.85 2.00 -9.98
N PRO A 327 9.40 1.12 -10.85
CA PRO A 327 10.82 0.74 -10.86
C PRO A 327 11.81 1.91 -10.84
N HIS A 328 11.52 2.96 -11.60
CA HIS A 328 12.38 4.15 -11.72
C HIS A 328 11.95 5.32 -10.81
N SER A 329 11.07 5.07 -9.84
CA SER A 329 10.58 6.13 -8.95
C SER A 329 11.65 6.68 -8.01
N ARG A 330 11.50 7.96 -7.63
CA ARG A 330 12.33 8.59 -6.59
C ARG A 330 12.25 7.86 -5.24
N THR A 331 11.12 7.21 -4.94
CA THR A 331 10.94 6.43 -3.71
C THR A 331 11.92 5.26 -3.65
N VAL A 332 12.07 4.51 -4.75
CA VAL A 332 13.00 3.37 -4.83
C VAL A 332 14.44 3.84 -4.73
N THR A 333 14.81 4.91 -5.44
CA THR A 333 16.17 5.45 -5.40
C THR A 333 16.52 6.02 -4.03
N ASN A 334 15.58 6.70 -3.36
CA ASN A 334 15.75 7.18 -1.98
C ASN A 334 15.85 6.02 -0.98
N ALA A 335 15.04 4.98 -1.11
CA ALA A 335 15.14 3.80 -0.25
C ALA A 335 16.50 3.10 -0.41
N ALA A 336 17.01 2.99 -1.65
CA ALA A 336 18.36 2.48 -1.89
C ALA A 336 19.42 3.35 -1.19
N LYS A 337 19.38 4.68 -1.35
CA LYS A 337 20.30 5.61 -0.67
C LYS A 337 20.22 5.48 0.86
N ASN A 338 19.02 5.50 1.44
CA ASN A 338 18.80 5.38 2.88
C ASN A 338 19.25 4.02 3.42
N ARG A 339 19.23 2.98 2.59
CA ARG A 339 19.70 1.64 2.98
C ARG A 339 21.22 1.58 3.06
N VAL A 340 21.91 2.18 2.08
CA VAL A 340 23.37 2.37 2.12
C VAL A 340 23.77 3.13 3.38
N LYS A 341 23.07 4.25 3.67
CA LYS A 341 23.23 5.03 4.90
C LYS A 341 23.11 4.16 6.15
N MET A 342 22.04 3.37 6.23
CA MET A 342 21.76 2.50 7.38
C MET A 342 22.84 1.44 7.58
N ILE A 343 23.29 0.76 6.52
CA ILE A 343 24.33 -0.27 6.60
C ILE A 343 25.65 0.36 7.06
N ALA A 344 26.02 1.50 6.48
CA ALA A 344 27.21 2.25 6.85
C ALA A 344 27.21 2.62 8.34
N PHE A 345 26.14 3.24 8.84
CA PHE A 345 26.02 3.60 10.26
C PHE A 345 26.08 2.39 11.19
N ARG A 346 25.44 1.27 10.81
CA ARG A 346 25.48 0.03 11.60
C ARG A 346 26.88 -0.55 11.68
N LYS A 347 27.64 -0.55 10.57
CA LYS A 347 29.03 -1.03 10.56
C LYS A 347 29.95 -0.09 11.34
N ILE A 348 29.84 1.22 11.15
CA ILE A 348 30.59 2.24 11.91
C ILE A 348 30.36 2.07 13.41
N ARG A 349 29.11 1.87 13.84
CA ARG A 349 28.77 1.71 15.26
C ARG A 349 29.29 0.39 15.86
N ARG A 350 29.44 -0.66 15.05
CA ARG A 350 30.02 -1.95 15.47
C ARG A 350 31.55 -1.97 15.41
N SER A 351 32.15 -1.07 14.63
CA SER A 351 33.60 -0.93 14.49
C SER A 351 34.18 -0.27 15.74
N ALA A 352 35.18 -0.89 16.35
CA ALA A 352 35.87 -0.34 17.53
C ALA A 352 36.50 1.03 17.24
N THR A 353 37.00 1.22 16.02
CA THR A 353 37.63 2.46 15.55
C THR A 353 36.65 3.48 14.99
N LYS A 354 35.34 3.18 14.99
CA LYS A 354 34.28 3.99 14.35
C LYS A 354 34.58 4.34 12.87
N SER A 355 35.34 3.48 12.19
CA SER A 355 35.67 3.63 10.77
C SER A 355 35.01 2.53 9.93
N LEU A 356 34.80 2.81 8.64
CA LEU A 356 34.19 1.90 7.66
C LEU A 356 35.15 1.71 6.49
N LYS A 357 35.48 0.46 6.16
CA LYS A 357 36.10 0.12 4.87
C LYS A 357 35.02 0.09 3.79
N ILE A 358 35.31 0.69 2.64
CA ILE A 358 34.33 0.80 1.54
C ILE A 358 34.01 -0.58 0.96
N SER A 359 35.00 -1.48 0.88
CA SER A 359 34.83 -2.88 0.47
C SER A 359 33.73 -3.59 1.26
N ASP A 360 33.64 -3.34 2.56
CA ASP A 360 32.68 -3.98 3.47
C ASP A 360 31.25 -3.49 3.22
N LEU A 361 31.09 -2.30 2.62
CA LEU A 361 29.80 -1.76 2.22
C LEU A 361 29.41 -2.26 0.82
N THR A 362 30.35 -2.27 -0.12
CA THR A 362 30.13 -2.73 -1.50
C THR A 362 29.70 -4.19 -1.55
N ALA A 363 30.21 -5.04 -0.64
CA ALA A 363 29.75 -6.43 -0.49
C ALA A 363 28.24 -6.58 -0.22
N HIS A 364 27.58 -5.53 0.28
CA HIS A 364 26.14 -5.53 0.56
C HIS A 364 25.30 -4.78 -0.49
N ILE A 365 25.92 -4.14 -1.48
CA ILE A 365 25.24 -3.37 -2.53
C ILE A 365 25.67 -3.92 -3.89
N LEU A 366 24.89 -4.87 -4.38
CA LEU A 366 25.07 -5.44 -5.72
C LEU A 366 24.98 -4.34 -6.79
N ASP A 367 25.72 -4.50 -7.88
CA ASP A 367 25.70 -3.61 -9.06
C ASP A 367 26.26 -2.18 -8.82
N THR A 368 27.05 -1.98 -7.75
CA THR A 368 27.76 -0.71 -7.52
C THR A 368 29.24 -0.96 -7.28
N ASN A 369 30.09 -0.06 -7.79
CA ASN A 369 31.53 -0.13 -7.53
C ASN A 369 31.93 0.73 -6.31
N ASP A 370 33.14 0.49 -5.78
CA ASP A 370 33.67 1.20 -4.61
C ASP A 370 33.71 2.73 -4.80
N MET A 371 33.97 3.20 -6.03
CA MET A 371 34.03 4.62 -6.34
C MET A 371 32.65 5.28 -6.26
N GLN A 372 31.63 4.65 -6.82
CA GLN A 372 30.23 5.07 -6.74
C GLN A 372 29.74 5.07 -5.29
N ASN A 373 30.09 4.03 -4.52
CA ASN A 373 29.72 3.94 -3.11
C ASN A 373 30.44 5.00 -2.26
N ARG A 374 31.70 5.34 -2.57
CA ARG A 374 32.43 6.44 -1.94
C ARG A 374 31.76 7.79 -2.17
N ALA A 375 31.35 8.07 -3.41
CA ALA A 375 30.67 9.31 -3.77
C ALA A 375 29.32 9.43 -3.03
N LYS A 376 28.51 8.35 -3.03
CA LYS A 376 27.25 8.27 -2.30
C LYS A 376 27.44 8.47 -0.79
N LEU A 377 28.44 7.82 -0.18
CA LEU A 377 28.73 7.97 1.24
C LEU A 377 29.11 9.41 1.63
N LYS A 378 29.86 10.11 0.77
CA LYS A 378 30.27 11.49 1.02
C LYS A 378 29.06 12.44 1.08
N GLU A 379 28.07 12.23 0.21
CA GLU A 379 26.79 12.95 0.20
C GLU A 379 25.93 12.59 1.43
N ILE A 380 25.97 11.33 1.84
CA ILE A 380 25.11 10.78 2.90
C ILE A 380 25.57 11.12 4.32
N LEU A 381 26.89 11.16 4.56
CA LEU A 381 27.48 11.38 5.89
C LEU A 381 27.47 12.87 6.31
N THR A 382 27.29 13.79 5.37
CA THR A 382 27.18 15.23 5.64
C THR A 382 25.75 15.68 5.96
N TYR A 383 24.72 14.88 5.62
CA TYR A 383 23.32 15.30 5.71
C TYR A 383 22.55 14.56 6.82
N ASP A 384 22.22 15.28 7.88
CA ASP A 384 21.50 14.79 9.07
C ASP A 384 19.97 14.95 8.96
N LYS A 385 19.37 14.39 7.90
CA LYS A 385 17.93 14.07 7.94
C LYS A 385 17.75 12.62 8.39
N ASN A 386 16.97 12.46 9.46
CA ASN A 386 16.57 11.20 10.07
C ASN A 386 15.44 10.51 9.30
N GLU A 387 15.62 10.28 7.99
CA GLU A 387 14.69 9.45 7.22
C GLU A 387 15.03 7.97 7.43
N LYS A 388 14.24 7.29 8.26
CA LYS A 388 14.37 5.85 8.51
C LYS A 388 13.46 5.09 7.52
N ILE A 389 14.01 4.06 6.90
CA ILE A 389 13.25 3.13 6.06
C ILE A 389 12.32 2.32 6.96
N LYS A 390 11.03 2.31 6.63
CA LYS A 390 10.04 1.46 7.30
C LYS A 390 10.03 0.04 6.69
N PRO A 391 9.66 -1.01 7.43
CA PRO A 391 9.51 -2.35 6.85
C PRO A 391 8.45 -2.42 5.74
N GLU A 392 7.42 -1.58 5.79
CA GLU A 392 6.43 -1.42 4.73
C GLU A 392 7.06 -0.96 3.41
N ASP A 393 7.97 0.02 3.46
CA ASP A 393 8.68 0.50 2.27
C ASP A 393 9.44 -0.64 1.58
N VAL A 394 10.04 -1.54 2.37
CA VAL A 394 10.74 -2.72 1.84
C VAL A 394 9.75 -3.69 1.19
N CYS A 395 8.61 -3.96 1.82
CA CYS A 395 7.58 -4.83 1.24
C CYS A 395 7.01 -4.24 -0.07
N MET A 396 6.83 -2.92 -0.16
CA MET A 396 6.37 -2.27 -1.39
C MET A 396 7.41 -2.42 -2.52
N ILE A 397 8.69 -2.30 -2.19
CA ILE A 397 9.79 -2.47 -3.16
C ILE A 397 9.92 -3.94 -3.57
N ASP A 398 9.75 -4.88 -2.64
CA ASP A 398 9.75 -6.32 -2.93
C ASP A 398 8.59 -6.67 -3.89
N ALA A 399 7.37 -6.18 -3.62
CA ALA A 399 6.23 -6.35 -4.50
C ALA A 399 6.46 -5.77 -5.91
N MET A 400 7.08 -4.59 -6.01
CA MET A 400 7.50 -4.02 -7.28
C MET A 400 8.53 -4.91 -8.01
N GLN A 401 9.53 -5.44 -7.30
CA GLN A 401 10.53 -6.35 -7.90
C GLN A 401 9.91 -7.66 -8.41
N VAL A 402 8.92 -8.20 -7.70
CA VAL A 402 8.15 -9.37 -8.17
C VAL A 402 7.35 -9.00 -9.42
N GLY A 403 6.67 -7.86 -9.43
CA GLY A 403 5.93 -7.38 -10.61
C GLY A 403 6.85 -7.23 -11.84
N LEU A 404 8.05 -6.68 -11.64
CA LEU A 404 9.05 -6.57 -12.70
C LEU A 404 9.51 -7.96 -13.18
N ARG A 405 9.77 -8.89 -12.25
CA ARG A 405 10.18 -10.25 -12.58
C ARG A 405 9.11 -10.97 -13.42
N ASN A 406 7.83 -10.79 -13.07
CA ASN A 406 6.72 -11.37 -13.82
C ASN A 406 6.66 -10.84 -15.26
N LEU A 407 6.89 -9.53 -15.46
CA LEU A 407 6.98 -8.94 -16.81
C LEU A 407 8.14 -9.51 -17.61
N THR A 408 9.33 -9.60 -17.00
CA THR A 408 10.49 -10.19 -17.68
C THR A 408 10.25 -11.67 -18.00
N ASP A 409 9.63 -12.42 -17.09
CA ASP A 409 9.28 -13.84 -17.31
C ASP A 409 8.23 -14.01 -18.42
N ALA A 410 7.34 -13.03 -18.61
CA ALA A 410 6.41 -12.96 -19.74
C ALA A 410 7.06 -12.49 -21.06
N GLY A 411 8.36 -12.18 -21.06
CA GLY A 411 9.07 -11.70 -22.26
C GLY A 411 8.82 -10.23 -22.60
N LEU A 412 8.24 -9.45 -21.67
CA LEU A 412 7.88 -8.03 -21.85
C LEU A 412 8.95 -7.06 -21.34
N ASP A 413 10.22 -7.47 -21.33
CA ASP A 413 11.33 -6.72 -20.72
C ASP A 413 11.51 -5.33 -21.37
N SER A 414 11.37 -5.25 -22.69
CA SER A 414 11.56 -4.02 -23.48
C SER A 414 10.56 -2.90 -23.20
N LEU A 415 9.42 -3.20 -22.55
CA LEU A 415 8.40 -2.22 -22.18
C LEU A 415 8.64 -1.60 -20.80
N THR A 416 9.61 -2.13 -20.03
CA THR A 416 9.95 -1.61 -18.71
C THR A 416 10.96 -0.47 -18.79
N GLU A 417 11.82 -0.47 -19.81
CA GLU A 417 12.86 0.55 -20.05
C GLU A 417 12.37 1.77 -20.85
N LYS A 418 11.23 1.67 -21.55
CA LYS A 418 10.75 2.67 -22.53
C LYS A 418 9.57 3.52 -22.05
N GLU A 419 9.36 3.67 -20.74
CA GLU A 419 8.23 4.48 -20.25
C GLU A 419 8.41 6.01 -20.44
N GLU A 420 9.58 6.50 -20.85
CA GLU A 420 9.82 7.95 -21.00
C GLU A 420 9.54 8.53 -22.40
N GLY A 421 9.04 7.76 -23.39
CA GLY A 421 8.93 8.28 -24.76
C GLY A 421 7.86 7.76 -25.72
N ASP A 422 7.05 6.75 -25.39
CA ASP A 422 6.09 6.19 -26.36
C ASP A 422 4.66 6.70 -26.15
N ASP A 423 4.07 7.27 -27.22
CA ASP A 423 2.67 7.74 -27.41
C ASP A 423 1.60 6.64 -27.25
N ILE A 424 1.94 5.47 -26.70
CA ILE A 424 1.00 4.36 -26.51
C ILE A 424 0.11 4.67 -25.30
N THR A 425 -1.19 4.83 -25.55
CA THR A 425 -2.15 5.09 -24.48
C THR A 425 -2.17 3.92 -23.49
N PHE A 426 -2.46 4.18 -22.21
CA PHE A 426 -2.54 3.11 -21.20
C PHE A 426 -3.53 1.99 -21.59
N ALA A 427 -4.55 2.32 -22.39
CA ALA A 427 -5.53 1.38 -22.92
C ALA A 427 -4.92 0.36 -23.91
N ASP A 428 -3.86 0.72 -24.61
CA ASP A 428 -3.22 -0.12 -25.64
C ASP A 428 -2.07 -0.98 -25.08
N ARG A 429 -1.73 -0.80 -23.79
CA ARG A 429 -0.70 -1.61 -23.12
C ARG A 429 -1.14 -3.09 -22.99
N PRO A 430 -0.20 -4.05 -23.04
CA PRO A 430 -0.48 -5.46 -22.75
C PRO A 430 -1.14 -5.65 -21.38
N LEU A 431 -1.94 -6.72 -21.24
CA LEU A 431 -2.67 -7.02 -20.01
C LEU A 431 -1.73 -7.16 -18.82
N GLU A 432 -0.61 -7.86 -19.00
CA GLU A 432 0.40 -8.11 -17.98
C GLU A 432 0.97 -6.80 -17.43
N GLN A 433 1.17 -5.80 -18.29
CA GLN A 433 1.64 -4.47 -17.89
C GLN A 433 0.56 -3.71 -17.10
N LYS A 434 -0.72 -3.81 -17.50
CA LYS A 434 -1.84 -3.22 -16.77
C LYS A 434 -2.03 -3.85 -15.39
N LEU A 435 -1.73 -5.15 -15.26
CA LEU A 435 -1.84 -5.92 -14.01
C LEU A 435 -0.66 -5.74 -13.05
N THR A 436 0.36 -4.98 -13.43
CA THR A 436 1.49 -4.72 -12.53
C THR A 436 1.04 -4.08 -11.21
N PRO A 437 1.68 -4.43 -10.07
CA PRO A 437 1.28 -3.95 -8.76
C PRO A 437 1.23 -2.41 -8.62
N TRP A 438 2.10 -1.68 -9.33
CA TRP A 438 2.11 -0.20 -9.31
C TRP A 438 0.99 0.44 -10.13
N ASN A 439 0.46 -0.26 -11.14
CA ASN A 439 -0.68 0.22 -11.92
C ASN A 439 -1.99 -0.09 -11.21
N THR A 440 -2.18 -1.32 -10.72
CA THR A 440 -3.41 -1.73 -10.01
C THR A 440 -3.59 -0.99 -8.69
N SER A 441 -2.54 -0.87 -7.87
CA SER A 441 -2.61 -0.11 -6.61
C SER A 441 -2.88 1.38 -6.83
N LYS A 442 -2.28 1.99 -7.86
CA LYS A 442 -2.55 3.38 -8.23
C LYS A 442 -4.00 3.54 -8.70
N ALA A 443 -4.47 2.68 -9.60
CA ALA A 443 -5.83 2.73 -10.12
C ALA A 443 -6.87 2.61 -9.00
N PHE A 444 -6.67 1.68 -8.07
CA PHE A 444 -7.56 1.49 -6.92
C PHE A 444 -7.62 2.72 -6.00
N LEU A 445 -6.47 3.32 -5.68
CA LEU A 445 -6.39 4.53 -4.85
C LEU A 445 -7.01 5.74 -5.54
N ASP A 446 -6.74 5.91 -6.84
CA ASP A 446 -7.35 6.98 -7.64
C ASP A 446 -8.88 6.80 -7.68
N ALA A 447 -9.37 5.57 -7.85
CA ALA A 447 -10.81 5.28 -7.84
C ALA A 447 -11.46 5.48 -6.47
N THR A 448 -10.77 5.14 -5.39
CA THR A 448 -11.21 5.45 -4.02
C THR A 448 -11.37 6.95 -3.79
N SER A 449 -10.51 7.76 -4.42
CA SER A 449 -10.58 9.23 -4.38
C SER A 449 -11.53 9.86 -5.41
N GLY A 450 -12.21 9.06 -6.24
CA GLY A 450 -13.12 9.53 -7.28
C GLY A 450 -12.44 10.11 -8.53
N LYS A 451 -11.13 9.86 -8.71
CA LYS A 451 -10.34 10.36 -9.86
C LYS A 451 -10.33 9.40 -11.05
N ALA A 452 -10.69 8.13 -10.84
CA ALA A 452 -10.70 7.07 -11.85
C ALA A 452 -11.86 6.09 -11.59
N MET A 453 -12.20 5.27 -12.59
CA MET A 453 -13.04 4.08 -12.40
C MET A 453 -12.19 2.83 -12.65
N LEU A 454 -12.64 1.71 -12.09
CA LEU A 454 -12.07 0.40 -12.35
C LEU A 454 -12.93 -0.36 -13.35
N GLN A 455 -12.38 -1.39 -13.98
CA GLN A 455 -13.13 -2.24 -14.90
C GLN A 455 -14.16 -3.13 -14.18
N LEU A 456 -13.91 -3.45 -12.89
CA LEU A 456 -14.68 -4.36 -12.03
C LEU A 456 -14.71 -5.82 -12.47
N HIS A 457 -14.98 -6.09 -13.74
CA HIS A 457 -14.97 -7.41 -14.35
C HIS A 457 -13.95 -7.49 -15.49
N GLY A 458 -13.76 -8.69 -16.05
CA GLY A 458 -12.89 -8.94 -17.20
C GLY A 458 -11.54 -9.53 -16.79
N ASP A 459 -10.56 -9.46 -17.69
CA ASP A 459 -9.30 -10.21 -17.59
C ASP A 459 -8.41 -9.81 -16.41
N GLY A 460 -8.72 -8.71 -15.73
CA GLY A 460 -8.03 -8.28 -14.52
C GLY A 460 -8.65 -8.76 -13.21
N ASP A 461 -9.71 -9.58 -13.25
CA ASP A 461 -10.27 -10.24 -12.08
C ASP A 461 -9.36 -11.39 -11.62
N PRO A 462 -8.72 -11.31 -10.44
CA PRO A 462 -7.80 -12.34 -9.97
C PRO A 462 -8.47 -13.69 -9.66
N SER A 463 -9.81 -13.73 -9.53
CA SER A 463 -10.56 -14.97 -9.34
C SER A 463 -10.87 -15.70 -10.64
N GLY A 464 -10.84 -14.99 -11.78
CA GLY A 464 -11.25 -15.52 -13.09
C GLY A 464 -12.73 -15.91 -13.23
N CYS A 465 -13.57 -15.66 -12.22
CA CYS A 465 -14.96 -16.12 -12.18
C CYS A 465 -15.96 -15.07 -11.66
N GLY A 466 -15.56 -13.80 -11.57
CA GLY A 466 -16.42 -12.69 -11.16
C GLY A 466 -16.56 -12.53 -9.64
N LEU A 467 -15.64 -13.10 -8.86
CA LEU A 467 -15.64 -13.04 -7.38
C LEU A 467 -14.68 -11.98 -6.83
N ALA A 468 -13.97 -11.26 -7.69
CA ALA A 468 -13.07 -10.19 -7.30
C ALA A 468 -13.12 -9.03 -8.30
N VAL A 469 -12.75 -7.85 -7.80
CA VAL A 469 -12.72 -6.60 -8.56
C VAL A 469 -11.50 -6.57 -9.46
N SER A 470 -11.71 -6.44 -10.77
CA SER A 470 -10.65 -6.07 -11.71
C SER A 470 -10.17 -4.65 -11.43
N MET A 471 -8.93 -4.52 -10.94
CA MET A 471 -8.30 -3.24 -10.60
C MET A 471 -7.64 -2.53 -11.79
N ILE A 472 -8.08 -2.82 -13.01
CA ILE A 472 -7.61 -2.13 -14.21
C ILE A 472 -8.37 -0.80 -14.35
N GLN A 473 -7.62 0.28 -14.58
CA GLN A 473 -8.21 1.61 -14.77
C GLN A 473 -9.05 1.68 -16.06
N THR A 474 -10.25 2.25 -15.97
CA THR A 474 -11.11 2.59 -17.11
C THR A 474 -11.49 4.08 -17.11
N SER A 475 -12.03 4.55 -18.24
CA SER A 475 -12.43 5.94 -18.43
C SER A 475 -13.69 6.28 -17.62
N MET A 476 -13.64 7.40 -16.89
CA MET A 476 -14.83 8.00 -16.24
C MET A 476 -15.90 8.38 -17.27
N LYS A 477 -15.50 8.69 -18.51
CA LYS A 477 -16.39 9.22 -19.55
C LYS A 477 -17.04 8.11 -20.38
N GLY A 478 -17.94 7.34 -19.78
CA GLY A 478 -18.63 6.25 -20.47
C GLY A 478 -17.80 4.97 -20.64
N GLY A 479 -16.60 4.90 -20.08
CA GLY A 479 -15.69 3.75 -20.23
C GLY A 479 -16.25 2.46 -19.61
N TYR A 480 -16.97 2.57 -18.49
CA TYR A 480 -17.57 1.40 -17.84
C TYR A 480 -18.75 0.82 -18.65
N ILE A 481 -19.65 1.68 -19.13
CA ILE A 481 -20.77 1.24 -20.00
C ILE A 481 -20.22 0.65 -21.30
N GLY A 482 -19.22 1.30 -21.91
CA GLY A 482 -18.56 0.80 -23.12
C GLY A 482 -17.87 -0.55 -22.92
N ALA A 483 -17.30 -0.81 -21.74
CA ALA A 483 -16.69 -2.10 -21.42
C ALA A 483 -17.74 -3.23 -21.28
N ILE A 484 -18.92 -2.94 -20.73
CA ILE A 484 -20.02 -3.92 -20.60
C ILE A 484 -20.67 -4.21 -21.96
N GLN A 485 -20.88 -3.18 -22.78
CA GLN A 485 -21.52 -3.30 -24.09
C GLN A 485 -20.54 -3.82 -25.17
N GLY A 486 -19.23 -3.75 -24.95
CA GLY A 486 -18.24 -4.11 -25.96
C GLY A 486 -18.36 -3.28 -27.25
N PRO A 487 -17.44 -3.49 -28.22
CA PRO A 487 -17.49 -2.76 -29.48
C PRO A 487 -18.66 -3.16 -30.40
N ASN A 488 -19.34 -4.29 -30.11
CA ASN A 488 -20.33 -4.90 -31.02
C ASN A 488 -21.76 -5.08 -30.43
N ALA A 489 -22.07 -4.79 -29.15
CA ALA A 489 -23.34 -5.27 -28.57
C ALA A 489 -24.58 -4.38 -28.81
N THR A 490 -24.47 -3.27 -29.53
CA THR A 490 -25.65 -2.45 -29.87
C THR A 490 -25.62 -2.06 -31.34
N SER A 491 -26.73 -2.33 -32.04
CA SER A 491 -26.93 -1.87 -33.42
C SER A 491 -26.78 -0.35 -33.50
N ALA A 492 -26.35 0.19 -34.64
CA ALA A 492 -26.21 1.64 -34.84
C ALA A 492 -27.49 2.41 -34.49
N ALA A 493 -28.66 1.76 -34.65
CA ALA A 493 -29.96 2.30 -34.26
C ALA A 493 -30.15 2.39 -32.73
N ALA A 494 -29.69 1.41 -31.96
CA ALA A 494 -29.74 1.43 -30.50
C ALA A 494 -28.81 2.51 -29.92
N ILE A 495 -27.61 2.68 -30.49
CA ILE A 495 -26.67 3.74 -30.10
C ILE A 495 -27.23 5.13 -30.42
N ALA A 496 -27.88 5.29 -31.59
CA ALA A 496 -28.54 6.54 -31.97
C ALA A 496 -29.75 6.86 -31.08
N ALA A 497 -30.53 5.84 -30.69
CA ALA A 497 -31.64 5.97 -29.76
C ALA A 497 -31.17 6.33 -28.34
N GLU A 498 -30.09 5.71 -27.84
CA GLU A 498 -29.50 6.06 -26.54
C GLU A 498 -28.90 7.47 -26.56
N ARG A 499 -28.21 7.89 -27.64
CA ARG A 499 -27.74 9.28 -27.79
C ARG A 499 -28.90 10.28 -27.79
N LYS A 500 -30.01 9.96 -28.45
CA LYS A 500 -31.20 10.81 -28.47
C LYS A 500 -31.86 10.87 -27.08
N ALA A 501 -31.90 9.76 -26.36
CA ALA A 501 -32.40 9.68 -24.99
C ALA A 501 -31.50 10.43 -23.98
N ASN A 502 -30.19 10.45 -24.22
CA ASN A 502 -29.19 11.13 -23.40
C ASN A 502 -28.98 12.61 -23.78
N GLY A 503 -29.89 13.20 -24.57
CA GLY A 503 -29.81 14.63 -24.94
C GLY A 503 -28.61 14.99 -25.83
N GLY A 504 -28.07 14.02 -26.59
CA GLY A 504 -26.92 14.21 -27.48
C GLY A 504 -25.58 13.76 -26.89
N HIS A 505 -25.52 13.39 -25.61
CA HIS A 505 -24.31 12.84 -24.99
C HIS A 505 -24.14 11.34 -25.24
N THR A 506 -22.89 10.89 -25.33
CA THR A 506 -22.53 9.49 -25.63
C THR A 506 -22.94 8.52 -24.52
N TYR A 507 -23.08 9.00 -23.28
CA TYR A 507 -23.43 8.20 -22.10
C TYR A 507 -24.16 9.07 -21.06
N ASN A 508 -24.86 8.42 -20.13
CA ASN A 508 -25.51 9.08 -18.99
C ASN A 508 -24.72 8.74 -17.72
N VAL A 509 -24.20 9.78 -17.06
CA VAL A 509 -23.35 9.66 -15.85
C VAL A 509 -24.11 8.99 -14.72
N LYS A 510 -25.36 9.38 -14.46
CA LYS A 510 -26.17 8.80 -13.37
C LYS A 510 -26.44 7.31 -13.61
N LYS A 511 -26.80 6.93 -14.84
CA LYS A 511 -27.00 5.53 -15.23
C LYS A 511 -25.71 4.72 -15.08
N GLN A 512 -24.56 5.30 -15.45
CA GLN A 512 -23.26 4.66 -15.30
C GLN A 512 -22.91 4.43 -13.82
N ASP A 513 -23.09 5.44 -12.97
CA ASP A 513 -22.81 5.35 -11.54
C ASP A 513 -23.71 4.32 -10.84
N GLU A 514 -25.00 4.27 -11.20
CA GLU A 514 -25.94 3.26 -10.68
C GLU A 514 -25.52 1.84 -11.06
N LEU A 515 -25.19 1.59 -12.34
CA LEU A 515 -24.71 0.29 -12.80
C LEU A 515 -23.39 -0.11 -12.14
N TYR A 516 -22.46 0.85 -12.02
CA TYR A 516 -21.15 0.63 -11.42
C TYR A 516 -21.27 0.25 -9.94
N ASN A 517 -22.04 0.99 -9.16
CA ASN A 517 -22.26 0.70 -7.75
C ASN A 517 -22.99 -0.63 -7.53
N THR A 518 -23.94 -0.96 -8.41
CA THR A 518 -24.64 -2.25 -8.38
C THR A 518 -23.68 -3.42 -8.62
N ALA A 519 -22.78 -3.29 -9.59
CA ALA A 519 -21.78 -4.32 -9.89
C ALA A 519 -20.76 -4.48 -8.74
N ILE A 520 -20.30 -3.38 -8.14
CA ILE A 520 -19.43 -3.45 -6.96
C ILE A 520 -20.13 -4.23 -5.83
N ARG A 521 -21.41 -3.93 -5.59
CA ARG A 521 -22.19 -4.61 -4.55
C ARG A 521 -22.36 -6.10 -4.84
N ASP A 522 -22.64 -6.46 -6.08
CA ASP A 522 -22.75 -7.85 -6.52
C ASP A 522 -21.44 -8.63 -6.32
N ILE A 523 -20.29 -8.06 -6.71
CA ILE A 523 -18.98 -8.68 -6.50
C ILE A 523 -18.70 -8.86 -5.00
N TRP A 524 -18.95 -7.84 -4.19
CA TRP A 524 -18.72 -7.90 -2.74
C TRP A 524 -19.53 -9.02 -2.07
N GLU A 525 -20.83 -9.10 -2.36
CA GLU A 525 -21.70 -10.13 -1.79
C GLU A 525 -21.32 -11.52 -2.28
N LYS A 526 -20.99 -11.69 -3.57
CA LYS A 526 -20.53 -12.97 -4.11
C LYS A 526 -19.21 -13.43 -3.49
N GLN A 527 -18.26 -12.52 -3.31
CA GLN A 527 -16.99 -12.85 -2.64
C GLN A 527 -17.26 -13.29 -1.20
N LYS A 528 -18.03 -12.49 -0.46
CA LYS A 528 -18.38 -12.74 0.93
C LYS A 528 -19.13 -14.07 1.10
N SER A 529 -20.13 -14.34 0.27
CA SER A 529 -20.90 -15.60 0.34
C SER A 529 -20.05 -16.81 0.00
N THR A 530 -19.15 -16.70 -0.98
CA THR A 530 -18.31 -17.82 -1.41
C THR A 530 -17.22 -18.13 -0.39
N LEU A 531 -16.53 -17.12 0.13
CA LEU A 531 -15.42 -17.32 1.07
C LEU A 531 -15.87 -17.61 2.51
N SER A 532 -17.15 -17.36 2.84
CA SER A 532 -17.76 -17.77 4.11
C SER A 532 -18.41 -19.16 4.05
N ASP A 533 -18.50 -19.79 2.87
CA ASP A 533 -19.12 -21.09 2.74
C ASP A 533 -18.27 -22.19 3.39
N THR A 534 -18.85 -22.87 4.37
CA THR A 534 -18.20 -23.95 5.13
C THR A 534 -18.42 -25.33 4.52
N LYS A 535 -19.22 -25.43 3.45
CA LYS A 535 -19.51 -26.71 2.79
C LYS A 535 -18.31 -27.18 2.00
N GLU A 536 -18.00 -28.47 2.13
CA GLU A 536 -16.99 -29.10 1.30
C GLU A 536 -17.55 -29.31 -0.11
N HIS A 537 -16.96 -28.59 -1.07
CA HIS A 537 -17.31 -28.75 -2.47
C HIS A 537 -16.47 -29.87 -3.08
N LEU A 538 -17.12 -30.81 -3.76
CA LEU A 538 -16.41 -31.78 -4.57
C LEU A 538 -15.62 -31.02 -5.64
N SER A 539 -14.29 -31.18 -5.64
CA SER A 539 -13.46 -30.75 -6.75
C SER A 539 -13.97 -31.46 -8.00
N LYS A 540 -14.78 -30.76 -8.81
CA LYS A 540 -14.88 -31.08 -10.22
C LYS A 540 -13.51 -30.77 -10.77
N ARG A 541 -12.62 -31.76 -10.74
CA ARG A 541 -11.41 -31.83 -11.54
C ARG A 541 -11.88 -31.85 -13.00
N THR A 542 -12.31 -30.70 -13.52
CA THR A 542 -12.45 -30.50 -14.96
C THR A 542 -11.02 -30.53 -15.48
N GLY A 543 -10.63 -31.66 -16.06
CA GLY A 543 -9.37 -31.79 -16.76
C GLY A 543 -9.29 -30.71 -17.85
N ARG A 544 -8.57 -29.64 -17.56
CA ARG A 544 -7.84 -28.90 -18.58
C ARG A 544 -6.38 -29.26 -18.35
N GLY A 545 -5.89 -30.09 -19.26
CA GLY A 545 -4.49 -30.51 -19.28
C GLY A 545 -3.57 -29.31 -19.53
N ARG A 546 -2.37 -29.48 -18.98
CA ARG A 546 -1.08 -28.83 -19.27
C ARG A 546 -1.08 -27.50 -20.02
#